data_AF-A0A7C9G678-F1
#
_entry.id   AF-A0A7C9G678-F1
#
_cell.length_a   1.000
_cell.length_b   1.000
_cell.length_c   1.000
_cell.angle_alpha   90.00
_cell.angle_beta   90.00
_cell.angle_gamma   90.00
#
_symmetry.space_group_name_H-M   'P 1'
#
loop_
_entity.id
_entity.type
_entity.pdbx_description
1 polymer ?
#
loop_
_entity_poly.entity_id
_entity_poly.type
_entity_poly.pdbx_seq_one_letter_code
_entity_poly.pdbx_strand_id
1 'polypeptide(L)'
;MYNILEETRDKEWLDEWASITGDFDLIKGYTDFGDVFLINSRTNEIGVLLTMQNAFEPMGFTDWDKFYQEVLSNDGFQRDVVGAGFLEKVKEHCGELAENQVYIATPYPFLGGSGAADTYKPGDVWVYLSISAQSWAQI
;
A
#
# COMPACT_ATOMS: atom_id res chain seq x y z
N MET A 1 -9.43 -2.59 -2.56
CA MET A 1 -9.77 -3.48 -1.43
C MET A 1 -8.49 -3.68 -0.62
N TYR A 2 -8.57 -4.21 0.59
CA TYR A 2 -7.43 -4.29 1.51
C TYR A 2 -7.16 -5.72 1.90
N ASN A 3 -5.90 -6.04 2.14
CA ASN A 3 -5.44 -7.33 2.66
C ASN A 3 -4.83 -7.08 4.03
N ILE A 4 -5.54 -7.48 5.08
CA ILE A 4 -5.06 -7.35 6.47
C ILE A 4 -4.41 -8.66 6.86
N LEU A 5 -3.17 -8.58 7.33
CA LEU A 5 -2.42 -9.75 7.75
C LEU A 5 -2.89 -10.21 9.12
N GLU A 6 -3.08 -11.52 9.26
CA GLU A 6 -3.35 -12.16 10.56
C GLU A 6 -2.21 -11.88 11.52
N GLU A 7 -0.97 -12.12 11.07
CA GLU A 7 0.26 -11.79 11.78
C GLU A 7 1.01 -10.65 11.09
N THR A 8 1.54 -9.71 11.87
CA THR A 8 2.34 -8.62 11.33
C THR A 8 3.67 -9.15 10.79
N ARG A 9 4.15 -8.58 9.68
CA ARG A 9 5.53 -8.78 9.22
C ARG A 9 6.43 -7.68 9.77
N ASP A 10 7.70 -7.97 9.98
CA ASP A 10 8.65 -6.97 10.49
C ASP A 10 9.23 -6.08 9.37
N LYS A 11 10.03 -5.09 9.79
CA LYS A 11 10.65 -4.10 8.93
C LYS A 11 11.58 -4.66 7.85
N GLU A 12 12.03 -5.92 7.95
CA GLU A 12 12.89 -6.50 6.91
C GLU A 12 12.12 -6.64 5.57
N TRP A 13 10.80 -6.75 5.64
CA TRP A 13 9.91 -6.79 4.49
C TRP A 13 9.65 -5.43 3.85
N LEU A 14 10.09 -4.34 4.48
CA LEU A 14 9.99 -2.99 3.92
C LEU A 14 11.14 -2.62 2.99
N ASP A 15 12.25 -3.38 3.01
CA ASP A 15 13.44 -3.06 2.21
C ASP A 15 13.87 -1.58 2.44
N GLU A 16 14.23 -0.84 1.39
CA GLU A 16 14.61 0.58 1.49
C GLU A 16 13.50 1.50 2.03
N TRP A 17 12.23 1.09 2.01
CA TRP A 17 11.14 1.88 2.61
C TRP A 17 11.29 2.05 4.11
N ALA A 18 11.99 1.14 4.80
CA ALA A 18 12.25 1.26 6.24
C ALA A 18 12.98 2.58 6.60
N SER A 19 13.69 3.19 5.65
CA SER A 19 14.38 4.47 5.85
C SER A 19 13.42 5.65 6.01
N ILE A 20 12.23 5.60 5.38
CA ILE A 20 11.24 6.68 5.44
C ILE A 20 10.14 6.43 6.47
N THR A 21 9.89 5.16 6.82
CA THR A 21 8.85 4.80 7.81
C THR A 21 9.38 4.89 9.24
N GLY A 22 10.70 4.89 9.44
CA GLY A 22 11.32 5.11 10.75
C GLY A 22 10.94 4.04 11.77
N ASP A 23 10.30 4.46 12.87
CA ASP A 23 9.88 3.55 13.95
C ASP A 23 8.59 2.76 13.63
N PHE A 24 7.96 2.99 12.47
CA PHE A 24 6.84 2.18 11.99
C PHE A 24 7.38 0.93 11.30
N ASP A 25 7.54 -0.12 12.11
CA ASP A 25 8.37 -1.29 11.85
C ASP A 25 7.58 -2.61 11.71
N LEU A 26 6.26 -2.58 11.88
CA LEU A 26 5.39 -3.73 11.73
C LEU A 26 4.38 -3.52 10.59
N ILE A 27 4.42 -4.35 9.57
CA ILE A 27 3.45 -4.37 8.48
C ILE A 27 2.17 -5.07 8.94
N LYS A 28 1.05 -4.34 8.94
CA LYS A 28 -0.27 -4.87 9.31
C LYS A 28 -1.12 -5.28 8.10
N GLY A 29 -0.87 -4.72 6.93
CA GLY A 29 -1.62 -5.02 5.72
C GLY A 29 -1.26 -4.12 4.57
N TYR A 30 -1.96 -4.27 3.46
CA TYR A 30 -1.74 -3.47 2.25
C TYR A 30 -3.03 -3.30 1.45
N THR A 31 -3.07 -2.27 0.60
CA THR A 31 -4.14 -2.04 -0.38
C THR A 31 -3.90 -2.90 -1.62
N ASP A 32 -4.94 -3.11 -2.44
CA ASP A 32 -4.82 -3.77 -3.74
C ASP A 32 -3.87 -3.05 -4.72
N PHE A 33 -3.47 -1.80 -4.44
CA PHE A 33 -2.48 -1.06 -5.23
C PHE A 33 -1.09 -1.01 -4.56
N GLY A 34 -0.91 -1.69 -3.42
CA GLY A 34 0.38 -1.86 -2.77
C GLY A 34 0.76 -0.78 -1.75
N ASP A 35 -0.15 0.12 -1.38
CA ASP A 35 0.08 1.00 -0.21
C ASP A 35 0.01 0.18 1.08
N VAL A 36 0.87 0.48 2.04
CA VAL A 36 1.11 -0.41 3.19
C VAL A 36 0.65 0.22 4.49
N PHE A 37 -0.08 -0.54 5.30
CA PHE A 37 -0.45 -0.17 6.66
C PHE A 37 0.63 -0.63 7.64
N LEU A 38 1.16 0.30 8.41
CA LEU A 38 2.25 0.06 9.35
C LEU A 38 1.83 0.38 10.78
N ILE A 39 2.43 -0.34 11.73
CA ILE A 39 2.31 -0.13 13.17
C ILE A 39 3.70 0.17 13.71
N ASN A 40 3.80 1.19 14.54
CA ASN A 40 4.96 1.44 15.38
C ASN A 40 4.93 0.48 16.58
N SER A 41 5.85 -0.47 16.64
CA SER A 41 5.87 -1.51 17.68
C SER A 41 6.03 -0.98 19.12
N ARG A 42 6.47 0.27 19.28
CA ARG A 42 6.70 0.90 20.59
C ARG A 42 5.49 1.68 21.09
N THR A 43 4.81 2.40 20.19
CA THR A 43 3.70 3.30 20.54
C THR A 43 2.34 2.74 20.14
N ASN A 44 2.32 1.66 19.35
CA ASN A 44 1.15 1.12 18.66
C ASN A 44 0.51 2.08 17.65
N GLU A 45 1.19 3.19 17.32
CA GLU A 45 0.69 4.16 16.35
C GLU A 45 0.61 3.55 14.95
N ILE A 46 -0.45 3.88 14.22
CA ILE A 46 -0.74 3.39 12.88
C ILE A 46 -0.34 4.45 11.86
N GLY A 47 0.32 4.02 10.79
CA GLY A 47 0.73 4.86 9.67
C GLY A 47 0.43 4.20 8.32
N VAL A 48 0.44 5.00 7.25
CA VAL A 48 0.27 4.52 5.88
C VAL A 48 1.46 4.93 5.03
N LEU A 49 2.07 3.95 4.38
CA LEU A 49 3.08 4.14 3.34
C LEU A 49 2.39 4.22 1.98
N LEU A 50 2.47 5.39 1.34
CA LEU A 50 1.94 5.69 0.02
C LEU A 50 3.03 5.45 -1.02
N THR A 51 3.11 4.20 -1.50
CA THR A 51 4.24 3.69 -2.32
C THR A 51 4.40 4.41 -3.66
N MET A 52 3.29 4.83 -4.25
CA MET A 52 3.29 5.61 -5.50
C MET A 52 3.55 7.11 -5.32
N GLN A 53 3.59 7.59 -4.07
CA GLN A 53 3.82 9.00 -3.74
C GLN A 53 5.17 9.22 -3.03
N ASN A 54 5.92 8.15 -2.75
CA ASN A 54 7.14 8.19 -1.95
C ASN A 54 6.94 8.93 -0.61
N ALA A 55 5.81 8.67 0.04
CA ALA A 55 5.39 9.40 1.23
C ALA A 55 4.91 8.44 2.33
N PHE A 56 5.09 8.87 3.58
CA PHE A 56 4.62 8.15 4.76
C PHE A 56 3.84 9.10 5.67
N GLU A 57 2.64 8.68 6.06
CA GLU A 57 1.71 9.49 6.85
C GLU A 57 1.32 8.77 8.15
N PRO A 58 1.75 9.26 9.33
CA PRO A 58 1.19 8.84 10.61
C PRO A 58 -0.28 9.21 10.70
N MET A 59 -1.13 8.25 11.06
CA MET A 59 -2.58 8.44 11.04
C MET A 59 -3.13 8.99 12.37
N GLY A 60 -2.32 9.00 13.45
CA GLY A 60 -2.74 9.45 14.77
C GLY A 60 -3.68 8.47 15.48
N PHE A 61 -3.75 7.21 15.05
CA PHE A 61 -4.50 6.15 15.70
C PHE A 61 -3.56 5.15 16.36
N THR A 62 -3.94 4.62 17.52
CA THR A 62 -3.24 3.51 18.18
C THR A 62 -4.11 2.26 18.33
N ASP A 63 -5.32 2.30 17.77
CA ASP A 63 -6.32 1.24 17.85
C ASP A 63 -6.75 0.91 16.41
N TRP A 64 -6.49 -0.34 16.01
CA TRP A 64 -6.73 -0.81 14.66
C TRP A 64 -8.21 -0.82 14.31
N ASP A 65 -9.09 -1.20 15.24
CA ASP A 65 -10.52 -1.27 14.98
C ASP A 65 -11.10 0.13 14.78
N LYS A 66 -10.63 1.11 15.56
CA LYS A 66 -10.99 2.53 15.36
C LYS A 66 -10.47 3.06 14.04
N PHE A 67 -9.21 2.80 13.70
CA PHE A 67 -8.64 3.18 12.42
C PHE A 67 -9.45 2.62 11.25
N TYR A 68 -9.82 1.34 11.33
CA TYR A 68 -10.64 0.68 10.32
C TYR A 68 -12.03 1.35 10.17
N GLN A 69 -12.70 1.65 11.29
CA GLN A 69 -14.03 2.24 11.27
C GLN A 69 -14.04 3.71 10.84
N GLU A 70 -13.08 4.51 11.30
CA GLU A 70 -13.08 5.95 11.08
C GLU A 70 -12.39 6.36 9.78
N VAL A 71 -11.37 5.62 9.36
CA VAL A 71 -10.56 5.93 8.16
C VAL A 71 -10.91 4.99 7.03
N LEU A 72 -10.69 3.68 7.21
CA LEU A 72 -10.85 2.74 6.09
C LEU A 72 -12.31 2.60 5.66
N SER A 73 -13.28 2.75 6.56
CA SER A 73 -14.70 2.71 6.21
C SER A 73 -15.26 4.06 5.72
N ASN A 74 -14.42 5.09 5.62
CA ASN A 74 -14.84 6.41 5.15
C ASN A 74 -14.90 6.46 3.62
N ASP A 75 -16.05 6.88 3.06
CA ASP A 75 -16.26 6.99 1.62
C ASP A 75 -15.26 7.91 0.90
N GLY A 76 -14.81 8.97 1.57
CA GLY A 76 -13.78 9.88 1.05
C GLY A 76 -12.44 9.17 0.90
N PHE A 77 -12.01 8.41 1.92
CA PHE A 77 -10.79 7.62 1.87
C PHE A 77 -10.87 6.52 0.81
N GLN A 78 -12.01 5.82 0.72
CA GLN A 78 -12.27 4.80 -0.31
C GLN A 78 -12.18 5.36 -1.74
N ARG A 79 -12.67 6.58 -1.95
CA ARG A 79 -12.60 7.22 -3.27
C ARG A 79 -11.20 7.75 -3.57
N ASP A 80 -10.61 8.47 -2.63
CA ASP A 80 -9.45 9.33 -2.90
C ASP A 80 -8.13 8.58 -2.70
N VAL A 81 -8.09 7.55 -1.82
CA VAL A 81 -6.89 6.76 -1.53
C VAL A 81 -7.00 5.35 -2.12
N VAL A 82 -8.14 4.67 -1.96
CA VAL A 82 -8.31 3.31 -2.53
C VAL A 82 -8.63 3.35 -4.02
N GLY A 83 -9.20 4.46 -4.51
CA GLY A 83 -9.61 4.59 -5.90
C GLY A 83 -10.69 3.57 -6.27
N ALA A 84 -11.70 3.34 -5.41
CA ALA A 84 -12.66 2.24 -5.56
C ALA A 84 -13.27 2.10 -6.97
N GLY A 85 -13.67 3.20 -7.62
CA GLY A 85 -14.19 3.16 -9.00
C GLY A 85 -13.12 2.93 -10.08
N PHE A 86 -11.85 3.24 -9.80
CA PHE A 86 -10.73 2.90 -10.67
C PHE A 86 -10.31 1.44 -10.49
N LEU A 87 -10.35 0.93 -9.26
CA LEU A 87 -10.09 -0.46 -8.92
C LEU A 87 -11.01 -1.41 -9.68
N GLU A 88 -12.30 -1.11 -9.81
CA GLU A 88 -13.23 -1.94 -10.60
C GLU A 88 -12.77 -2.09 -12.06
N LYS A 89 -12.30 -1.01 -12.69
CA LYS A 89 -11.78 -1.05 -14.07
C LYS A 89 -10.51 -1.88 -14.17
N VAL A 90 -9.64 -1.81 -13.16
CA VAL A 90 -8.42 -2.62 -13.10
C VAL A 90 -8.77 -4.09 -12.91
N LYS A 91 -9.74 -4.41 -12.03
CA LYS A 91 -10.26 -5.77 -11.83
C LYS A 91 -10.86 -6.36 -13.11
N GLU A 92 -11.64 -5.59 -13.85
CA GLU A 92 -12.18 -6.02 -15.15
C GLU A 92 -11.08 -6.41 -16.14
N HIS A 93 -9.94 -5.71 -16.10
CA HIS A 93 -8.80 -5.99 -16.96
C HIS A 93 -7.93 -7.16 -16.48
N CYS A 94 -7.59 -7.19 -15.18
CA CYS A 94 -6.61 -8.11 -14.60
C CYS A 94 -7.21 -9.40 -14.03
N GLY A 95 -8.52 -9.44 -13.76
CA GLY A 95 -9.13 -10.47 -12.92
C GLY A 95 -8.92 -10.19 -11.43
N GLU A 96 -9.34 -11.12 -10.58
CA GLU A 96 -9.16 -11.01 -9.11
C GLU A 96 -7.71 -11.31 -8.68
N LEU A 97 -7.28 -10.67 -7.60
CA LEU A 97 -5.97 -10.92 -6.98
C LEU A 97 -5.96 -12.25 -6.23
N ALA A 98 -4.87 -13.01 -6.37
CA ALA A 98 -4.56 -14.11 -5.47
C ALA A 98 -3.91 -13.59 -4.16
N GLU A 99 -3.62 -14.50 -3.24
CA GLU A 99 -2.92 -14.17 -2.00
C GLU A 99 -1.57 -13.50 -2.28
N ASN A 100 -1.23 -12.46 -1.51
CA ASN A 100 0.00 -11.68 -1.65
C ASN A 100 0.14 -10.95 -2.99
N GLN A 101 -0.94 -10.77 -3.75
CA GLN A 101 -0.91 -10.01 -4.98
C GLN A 101 -1.47 -8.59 -4.82
N VAL A 102 -0.95 -7.69 -5.64
CA VAL A 102 -1.43 -6.32 -5.85
C VAL A 102 -1.45 -6.00 -7.34
N TYR A 103 -2.25 -5.02 -7.74
CA TYR A 103 -2.23 -4.45 -9.08
C TYR A 103 -1.14 -3.41 -9.19
N ILE A 104 -0.24 -3.63 -10.16
CA ILE A 104 0.96 -2.84 -10.37
C ILE A 104 0.86 -2.13 -11.72
N ALA A 105 0.89 -0.81 -11.71
CA ALA A 105 0.96 -0.01 -12.92
C ALA A 105 2.28 -0.29 -13.68
N THR A 106 2.19 -0.64 -14.96
CA THR A 106 3.36 -0.99 -15.78
C THR A 106 3.39 -0.20 -17.09
N PRO A 107 4.32 0.77 -17.28
CA PRO A 107 5.35 1.19 -16.32
C PRO A 107 4.78 2.02 -15.17
N TYR A 108 5.57 2.22 -14.11
CA TYR A 108 5.16 3.04 -12.97
C TYR A 108 4.82 4.48 -13.38
N PRO A 109 3.76 5.10 -12.83
CA PRO A 109 3.40 6.47 -13.15
C PRO A 109 4.51 7.48 -12.84
N PHE A 110 5.24 7.30 -11.74
CA PHE A 110 6.38 8.14 -11.38
C PHE A 110 7.59 7.99 -12.33
N LEU A 111 7.60 6.94 -13.18
CA LEU A 111 8.56 6.76 -14.27
C LEU A 111 7.98 7.17 -15.64
N GLY A 112 6.88 7.93 -15.66
CA GLY A 112 6.21 8.38 -16.88
C GLY A 112 5.16 7.41 -17.45
N GLY A 113 4.76 6.40 -16.68
CA GLY A 113 3.61 5.56 -17.02
C GLY A 113 2.30 6.33 -17.01
N SER A 114 1.33 5.86 -17.80
CA SER A 114 0.03 6.54 -17.93
C SER A 114 -0.84 6.41 -16.67
N GLY A 115 -0.65 5.35 -15.89
CA GLY A 115 -1.56 4.99 -14.79
C GLY A 115 -2.96 4.61 -15.26
N ALA A 116 -3.15 4.31 -16.56
CA ALA A 116 -4.44 3.86 -17.09
C ALA A 116 -4.74 2.41 -16.69
N ALA A 117 -6.02 2.06 -16.51
CA ALA A 117 -6.44 0.78 -15.94
C ALA A 117 -5.93 -0.45 -16.72
N ASP A 118 -5.81 -0.33 -18.05
CA ASP A 118 -5.32 -1.36 -18.98
C ASP A 118 -3.79 -1.53 -18.97
N THR A 119 -3.07 -0.71 -18.19
CA THR A 119 -1.62 -0.82 -18.00
C THR A 119 -1.22 -1.55 -16.72
N TYR A 120 -2.21 -1.91 -15.89
CA TYR A 120 -1.97 -2.62 -14.65
C TYR A 120 -1.78 -4.11 -14.89
N LYS A 121 -1.00 -4.74 -14.02
CA LYS A 121 -0.80 -6.19 -13.99
C LYS A 121 -0.80 -6.68 -12.55
N PRO A 122 -1.33 -7.88 -12.25
CA PRO A 122 -1.15 -8.48 -10.95
C PRO A 122 0.32 -8.85 -10.74
N GLY A 123 0.84 -8.64 -9.54
CA GLY A 123 2.18 -9.05 -9.13
C GLY A 123 2.29 -9.23 -7.63
N ASP A 124 3.36 -9.87 -7.17
CA ASP A 124 3.62 -10.12 -5.76
C ASP A 124 3.92 -8.80 -5.02
N VAL A 125 3.25 -8.58 -3.89
CA VAL A 125 3.35 -7.34 -3.11
C VAL A 125 4.73 -7.13 -2.51
N TRP A 126 5.43 -8.19 -2.11
CA TRP A 126 6.75 -8.08 -1.49
C TRP A 126 7.82 -7.77 -2.54
N VAL A 127 7.71 -8.41 -3.71
CA VAL A 127 8.54 -8.08 -4.88
C VAL A 127 8.28 -6.64 -5.33
N TYR A 128 7.00 -6.23 -5.39
CA TYR A 128 6.61 -4.86 -5.72
C TYR A 128 7.22 -3.84 -4.75
N LEU A 129 7.16 -4.09 -3.44
CA LEU A 129 7.72 -3.19 -2.44
C LEU A 129 9.24 -3.04 -2.61
N SER A 130 9.97 -4.13 -2.79
CA SER A 130 11.42 -4.10 -3.02
C SER A 130 11.78 -3.32 -4.30
N ILE A 131 11.07 -3.57 -5.40
CA ILE A 131 11.35 -2.90 -6.68
C ILE A 131 10.96 -1.41 -6.63
N SER A 132 9.81 -1.08 -6.03
CA SER A 132 9.34 0.31 -5.96
C SER A 132 10.27 1.17 -5.09
N ALA A 133 10.77 0.64 -3.97
CA ALA A 133 11.73 1.31 -3.11
C ALA A 133 13.01 1.67 -3.89
N GLN A 134 13.62 0.66 -4.53
CA GLN A 134 14.83 0.84 -5.35
C GLN A 134 14.61 1.79 -6.54
N SER A 135 13.39 1.82 -7.10
CA SER A 135 13.06 2.72 -8.21
C SER A 135 13.01 4.18 -7.74
N TRP A 136 12.45 4.44 -6.56
CA TRP A 136 12.42 5.76 -5.95
C TRP A 136 13.81 6.25 -5.51
N ALA A 137 14.68 5.36 -5.03
CA ALA A 137 16.05 5.73 -4.67
C ALA A 137 16.91 6.22 -5.85
N GLN A 138 16.46 6.02 -7.09
CA GLN A 138 17.17 6.41 -8.32
C GLN A 138 16.71 7.75 -8.90
N ILE A 139 15.68 8.39 -8.36
CA ILE A 139 15.09 9.64 -8.87
C ILE A 139 15.12 10.76 -7.85
#